data_AF-W9VYV1-F1
#
_entry.id   AF-W9VYV1-F1
#
_cell.length_a   1.000
_cell.length_b   1.000
_cell.length_c   1.000
_cell.angle_alpha   90.00
_cell.angle_beta   90.00
_cell.angle_gamma   90.00
#
_symmetry.space_group_name_H-M   'P 1'
#
loop_
_entity.id
_entity.type
_entity.pdbx_description
1 polymer ?
#
loop_
_entity_poly.entity_id
_entity_poly.type
_entity_poly.pdbx_seq_one_letter_code
_entity_poly.pdbx_strand_id
1 'polypeptide(L)'
;MAQSWQSPLKTKEYLAMIGDFPDNVPVTVIHMLRFNEQAIYPPSSPHASLEPTSGRDAFWKRYVPAGNTAAQKLGIKPAETLFFSDTVTNLLQHNDIPWDVVTARKYESFAVYARYQKSMEYSEWAAPHRDAALKDWSLVACIQGELPKA
;
A
#
# COMPACT_ATOMS: atom_id res chain seq x y z
N MET A 1 2.06 23.45 -19.25
CA MET A 1 3.06 22.88 -18.34
C MET A 1 2.32 22.01 -17.34
N ALA A 2 2.15 20.72 -17.64
CA ALA A 2 1.46 19.80 -16.74
C ALA A 2 2.30 19.59 -15.48
N GLN A 3 1.67 19.77 -14.33
CA GLN A 3 2.27 19.62 -13.01
C GLN A 3 3.01 18.28 -12.92
N SER A 4 4.27 18.32 -12.47
CA SER A 4 5.07 17.13 -12.21
C SER A 4 4.33 16.24 -11.22
N TRP A 5 3.92 15.05 -11.66
CA TRP A 5 3.41 14.01 -10.79
C TRP A 5 4.47 13.73 -9.73
N GLN A 6 4.17 14.16 -8.51
CA GLN A 6 5.08 14.06 -7.37
C GLN A 6 5.51 12.61 -7.24
N SER A 7 6.81 12.36 -7.11
CA SER A 7 7.31 11.03 -6.79
C SER A 7 6.51 10.50 -5.59
N PRO A 8 6.01 9.25 -5.63
CA PRO A 8 5.24 8.72 -4.51
C PRO A 8 6.07 8.88 -3.23
N LEU A 9 5.43 9.42 -2.19
CA LEU A 9 6.06 9.61 -0.89
C LEU A 9 6.78 8.32 -0.52
N LYS A 10 8.08 8.41 -0.22
CA LYS A 10 8.81 7.22 0.21
C LYS A 10 8.21 6.83 1.54
N THR A 11 8.01 5.54 1.75
CA THR A 11 7.49 4.99 3.01
C THR A 11 8.08 5.62 4.29
N LYS A 12 9.37 6.02 4.24
CA LYS A 12 10.06 6.69 5.35
C LYS A 12 9.55 8.10 5.71
N GLU A 13 8.80 8.74 4.83
CA GLU A 13 8.25 10.09 4.98
C GLU A 13 6.94 10.08 5.79
N TYR A 14 6.29 8.93 5.95
CA TYR A 14 5.06 8.82 6.75
C TYR A 14 5.25 9.16 8.23
N LEU A 15 6.45 8.99 8.80
CA LEU A 15 6.71 9.39 10.19
C LEU A 15 6.57 10.91 10.39
N ALA A 16 6.92 11.72 9.39
CA ALA A 16 6.82 13.18 9.48
C ALA A 16 5.36 13.66 9.45
N MET A 17 4.46 12.86 8.88
CA MET A 17 3.02 13.17 8.77
C MET A 17 2.22 12.75 10.00
N ILE A 18 2.85 12.17 11.03
CA ILE A 18 2.13 11.71 12.23
C ILE A 18 1.35 12.87 12.88
N GLY A 19 1.92 14.07 12.91
CA GLY A 19 1.28 15.25 13.48
C GLY A 19 0.08 15.80 12.67
N ASP A 20 -0.11 15.33 11.43
CA ASP A 20 -1.25 15.73 10.59
C ASP A 20 -2.53 14.94 10.92
N PHE A 21 -2.40 13.87 11.73
CA PHE A 21 -3.49 13.02 12.16
C PHE A 21 -3.69 13.11 13.67
N PRO A 22 -4.93 13.06 14.18
CA PRO A 22 -5.18 12.96 15.61
C PRO A 22 -4.60 11.68 16.21
N ASP A 23 -4.07 11.80 17.43
CA ASP A 23 -3.55 10.67 18.17
C ASP A 23 -4.65 9.65 18.48
N ASN A 24 -4.30 8.36 18.38
CA ASN A 24 -5.15 7.23 18.75
C ASN A 24 -6.53 7.17 18.03
N VAL A 25 -6.67 7.87 16.90
CA VAL A 25 -7.84 7.77 16.03
C VAL A 25 -7.57 6.79 14.89
N PRO A 26 -8.46 5.80 14.65
CA PRO A 26 -8.31 4.88 13.53
C PRO A 26 -8.21 5.58 12.18
N VAL A 27 -7.29 5.09 11.35
CA VAL A 27 -7.12 5.59 9.98
C VAL A 27 -7.48 4.49 8.99
N THR A 28 -8.19 4.87 7.93
CA THR A 28 -8.47 3.99 6.80
C THR A 28 -7.55 4.37 5.65
N VAL A 29 -6.75 3.42 5.18
CA VAL A 29 -5.89 3.60 4.00
C VAL A 29 -6.54 2.89 2.81
N ILE A 30 -6.97 3.67 1.83
CA ILE A 30 -7.49 3.20 0.55
C ILE A 30 -6.28 2.91 -0.35
N HIS A 31 -6.24 1.73 -0.95
CA HIS A 31 -5.23 1.29 -1.89
C HIS A 31 -5.89 1.07 -3.25
N MET A 32 -5.32 1.69 -4.28
CA MET A 32 -5.65 1.44 -5.68
C MET A 32 -4.40 0.88 -6.34
N LEU A 33 -4.49 -0.32 -6.90
CA LEU A 33 -3.34 -1.10 -7.32
C LEU A 33 -3.51 -1.53 -8.78
N ARG A 34 -2.43 -1.41 -9.56
CA ARG A 34 -2.31 -2.02 -10.89
C ARG A 34 -1.07 -2.89 -10.91
N PHE A 35 -1.20 -4.13 -11.36
CA PHE A 35 -0.12 -5.09 -11.39
C PHE A 35 0.68 -5.00 -12.69
N ASN A 36 1.96 -5.38 -12.62
CA ASN A 36 2.66 -5.83 -13.81
C ASN A 36 2.12 -7.21 -14.23
N GLU A 37 2.14 -7.50 -15.53
CA GLU A 37 1.84 -8.85 -16.03
C GLU A 37 2.81 -9.88 -15.42
N GLN A 38 4.09 -9.53 -15.36
CA GLN A 38 5.16 -10.27 -14.66
C GLN A 38 5.83 -9.38 -13.62
N ALA A 39 6.13 -9.93 -12.45
CA ALA A 39 6.81 -9.19 -11.39
C ALA A 39 8.25 -8.84 -11.79
N ILE A 40 8.67 -7.60 -11.57
CA ILE A 40 9.98 -7.08 -12.00
C ILE A 40 10.86 -6.84 -10.76
N TYR A 41 11.71 -7.82 -10.43
CA TYR A 41 12.72 -7.64 -9.38
C TYR A 41 14.00 -7.06 -10.00
N PRO A 42 14.49 -5.89 -9.55
CA PRO A 42 15.75 -5.35 -10.05
C PRO A 42 16.92 -6.26 -9.64
N PRO A 43 18.03 -6.30 -10.40
CA PRO A 43 19.20 -7.12 -10.06
C PRO A 43 19.78 -6.85 -8.66
N SER A 44 19.58 -5.64 -8.14
CA SER A 44 19.98 -5.24 -6.79
C SER A 44 19.04 -5.73 -5.68
N SER A 45 17.89 -6.33 -6.02
CA SER A 45 16.95 -6.87 -5.04
C SER A 45 17.52 -8.14 -4.41
N PRO A 46 17.36 -8.36 -3.09
CA PRO A 46 17.68 -9.65 -2.48
C PRO A 46 16.82 -10.81 -3.02
N HIS A 47 15.78 -10.49 -3.80
CA HIS A 47 14.86 -11.45 -4.40
C HIS A 47 15.03 -11.61 -5.92
N ALA A 48 16.11 -11.07 -6.50
CA ALA A 48 16.37 -11.11 -7.95
C ALA A 48 16.49 -12.55 -8.51
N SER A 49 16.88 -13.52 -7.68
CA SER A 49 17.04 -14.93 -8.07
C SER A 49 15.79 -15.79 -7.84
N LEU A 50 14.66 -15.20 -7.42
CA LEU A 50 13.42 -15.95 -7.27
C LEU A 50 12.86 -16.33 -8.63
N GLU A 51 12.19 -17.49 -8.69
CA GLU A 51 11.48 -17.92 -9.89
C GLU A 51 10.51 -16.82 -10.39
N PRO A 52 10.48 -16.57 -11.72
CA PRO A 52 9.54 -15.64 -12.33
C PRO A 52 8.10 -15.94 -11.93
N THR A 53 7.31 -14.89 -11.75
CA THR A 53 5.90 -14.99 -11.36
C THR A 53 5.13 -13.77 -11.83
N SER A 54 3.79 -13.84 -11.86
CA SER A 54 2.97 -12.69 -12.23
C SER A 54 3.05 -11.60 -11.15
N GLY A 55 2.77 -10.34 -11.50
CA GLY A 55 2.71 -9.27 -10.50
C GLY A 55 1.66 -9.55 -9.43
N ARG A 56 0.50 -10.08 -9.84
CA ARG A 56 -0.59 -10.49 -8.93
C ARG A 56 -0.13 -11.58 -7.96
N ASP A 57 0.60 -12.59 -8.41
CA ASP A 57 1.14 -13.64 -7.54
C ASP A 57 2.26 -13.14 -6.62
N ALA A 58 3.17 -12.30 -7.11
CA ALA A 58 4.17 -11.66 -6.27
C ALA A 58 3.51 -10.84 -5.14
N PHE A 59 2.41 -10.15 -5.44
CA PHE A 59 1.68 -9.38 -4.42
C PHE A 59 1.00 -10.30 -3.39
N TRP A 60 0.15 -11.22 -3.83
CA TRP A 60 -0.66 -12.01 -2.90
C TRP A 60 0.10 -13.14 -2.20
N LYS A 61 1.06 -13.78 -2.90
CA LYS A 61 1.79 -14.94 -2.37
C LYS A 61 3.10 -14.57 -1.70
N ARG A 62 3.67 -13.39 -1.96
CA ARG A 62 4.96 -12.96 -1.37
C ARG A 62 4.83 -11.69 -0.53
N TYR A 63 4.29 -10.60 -1.09
CA TYR A 63 4.16 -9.33 -0.36
C TYR A 63 3.22 -9.42 0.84
N VAL A 64 1.98 -9.88 0.66
CA VAL A 64 0.99 -9.91 1.74
C VAL A 64 1.45 -10.76 2.93
N PRO A 65 1.96 -12.00 2.75
CA PRO A 65 2.52 -12.78 3.85
C PRO A 65 3.70 -12.08 4.54
N ALA A 66 4.65 -11.53 3.78
CA ALA A 66 5.80 -10.82 4.34
C ALA A 66 5.37 -9.60 5.16
N GLY A 67 4.39 -8.83 4.67
CA GLY A 67 3.82 -7.71 5.40
C GLY A 67 3.12 -8.14 6.69
N ASN A 68 2.34 -9.22 6.66
CA ASN A 68 1.72 -9.76 7.86
C ASN A 68 2.75 -10.21 8.91
N THR A 69 3.83 -10.87 8.47
CA THR A 69 4.96 -11.24 9.36
C THR A 69 5.64 -10.00 9.95
N ALA A 70 5.84 -8.94 9.15
CA ALA A 70 6.41 -7.69 9.64
C ALA A 70 5.53 -7.03 10.71
N ALA A 71 4.22 -6.96 10.48
CA ALA A 71 3.27 -6.44 11.47
C ALA A 71 3.28 -7.27 12.77
N GLN A 72 3.29 -8.60 12.66
CA GLN A 72 3.34 -9.51 13.80
C GLN A 72 4.60 -9.32 14.64
N LYS A 73 5.78 -9.18 14.01
CA LYS A 73 7.06 -8.94 14.71
C LYS A 73 7.07 -7.65 15.53
N LEU A 74 6.32 -6.65 15.08
CA LEU A 74 6.17 -5.37 15.77
C LEU A 74 5.05 -5.37 16.83
N GLY A 75 4.34 -6.49 17.00
CA GLY A 75 3.16 -6.55 17.87
C GLY A 75 1.99 -5.69 17.36
N ILE A 76 1.97 -5.35 16.07
CA ILE A 76 0.93 -4.53 15.47
C ILE A 76 -0.23 -5.43 15.05
N LYS A 77 -1.45 -5.06 15.46
CA LYS A 77 -2.67 -5.75 15.02
C LYS A 77 -2.81 -5.66 13.50
N PRO A 78 -3.15 -6.76 12.80
CA PRO A 78 -3.43 -6.71 11.37
C PRO A 78 -4.50 -5.67 11.05
N ALA A 79 -4.32 -4.94 9.95
CA ALA A 79 -5.34 -4.00 9.51
C ALA A 79 -6.62 -4.72 9.12
N GLU A 80 -7.77 -4.22 9.57
CA GLU A 80 -9.08 -4.73 9.19
C GLU A 80 -9.37 -4.37 7.73
N THR A 81 -9.91 -5.31 6.95
CA THR A 81 -10.36 -5.03 5.58
C THR A 81 -11.80 -4.55 5.60
N LEU A 82 -12.01 -3.26 5.35
CA LEU A 82 -13.35 -2.65 5.28
C LEU A 82 -13.99 -2.85 3.90
N PHE A 83 -13.18 -2.88 2.86
CA PHE A 83 -13.62 -3.06 1.48
C PHE A 83 -12.51 -3.72 0.65
N PHE A 84 -12.91 -4.56 -0.31
CA PHE A 84 -12.03 -5.16 -1.28
C PHE A 84 -12.80 -5.43 -2.58
N SER A 85 -12.24 -5.06 -3.72
CA SER A 85 -12.67 -5.49 -5.04
C SER A 85 -11.48 -5.66 -5.95
N ASP A 86 -11.52 -6.71 -6.77
CA ASP A 86 -10.62 -6.91 -7.91
C ASP A 86 -11.35 -6.82 -9.27
N THR A 87 -12.61 -6.39 -9.24
CA THR A 87 -13.41 -6.02 -10.40
C THR A 87 -13.62 -4.52 -10.36
N VAL A 88 -12.78 -3.79 -11.08
CA VAL A 88 -12.68 -2.33 -11.00
C VAL A 88 -12.85 -1.73 -12.39
N THR A 89 -13.60 -0.65 -12.49
CA THR A 89 -13.80 0.11 -13.73
C THR A 89 -13.72 1.59 -13.41
N ASN A 90 -12.83 2.31 -14.10
CA ASN A 90 -12.75 3.75 -13.98
C ASN A 90 -13.93 4.40 -14.70
N LEU A 91 -14.73 5.17 -13.96
CA LEU A 91 -15.88 5.88 -14.51
C LEU A 91 -15.51 7.23 -15.13
N LEU A 92 -14.32 7.76 -14.79
CA LEU A 92 -13.80 9.04 -15.29
C LEU A 92 -12.41 8.84 -15.89
N GLN A 93 -12.16 9.47 -17.04
CA GLN A 93 -10.93 9.30 -17.83
C GLN A 93 -9.71 10.05 -17.28
N HIS A 94 -9.84 10.82 -16.20
CA HIS A 94 -8.84 11.84 -15.89
C HIS A 94 -7.45 11.29 -15.49
N ASN A 95 -7.36 9.99 -15.16
CA ASN A 95 -6.11 9.37 -14.74
C ASN A 95 -5.64 8.19 -15.61
N ASP A 96 -6.43 7.71 -16.59
CA ASP A 96 -6.15 6.57 -17.51
C ASP A 96 -5.49 5.30 -16.93
N ILE A 97 -5.30 5.17 -15.61
CA ILE A 97 -4.68 4.01 -14.96
C ILE A 97 -5.78 2.97 -14.69
N PRO A 98 -5.84 1.84 -15.41
CA PRO A 98 -6.80 0.78 -15.13
C PRO A 98 -6.40 0.08 -13.84
N TRP A 99 -6.97 0.51 -12.71
CA TRP A 99 -6.75 -0.16 -11.43
C TRP A 99 -7.29 -1.58 -11.51
N ASP A 100 -6.50 -2.56 -11.06
CA ASP A 100 -6.90 -3.96 -10.99
C ASP A 100 -7.56 -4.29 -9.65
N VAL A 101 -7.19 -3.58 -8.59
CA VAL A 101 -7.70 -3.79 -7.22
C VAL A 101 -7.93 -2.46 -6.52
N VAL A 102 -9.05 -2.39 -5.79
CA VAL A 102 -9.33 -1.32 -4.81
C VAL A 102 -9.63 -1.95 -3.46
N THR A 103 -8.94 -1.52 -2.41
CA THR A 103 -9.20 -2.00 -1.04
C THR A 103 -9.07 -0.90 0.00
N ALA A 104 -9.90 -0.93 1.04
CA ALA A 104 -9.80 -0.05 2.19
C ALA A 104 -9.38 -0.86 3.42
N ARG A 105 -8.27 -0.46 4.03
CA ARG A 105 -7.68 -1.13 5.20
C ARG A 105 -7.66 -0.19 6.40
N LYS A 106 -8.24 -0.60 7.52
CA LYS A 106 -8.30 0.19 8.75
C LYS A 106 -7.19 -0.21 9.72
N TYR A 107 -6.43 0.79 10.17
CA TYR A 107 -5.39 0.67 11.18
C TYR A 107 -5.81 1.38 12.46
N GLU A 108 -5.24 0.99 13.59
CA GLU A 108 -5.53 1.56 14.91
C GLU A 108 -5.24 3.06 14.98
N SER A 109 -4.17 3.51 14.32
CA SER A 109 -3.88 4.93 14.14
C SER A 109 -2.91 5.14 12.97
N PHE A 110 -2.79 6.39 12.50
CA PHE A 110 -1.79 6.73 11.49
C PHE A 110 -0.36 6.51 12.00
N ALA A 111 -0.09 6.76 13.28
CA ALA A 111 1.20 6.45 13.89
C ALA A 111 1.55 4.95 13.84
N VAL A 112 0.56 4.06 14.03
CA VAL A 112 0.76 2.61 13.86
C VAL A 112 1.08 2.26 12.41
N TYR A 113 0.32 2.82 11.46
CA TYR A 113 0.59 2.65 10.03
C TYR A 113 2.00 3.13 9.63
N ALA A 114 2.38 4.36 10.02
CA ALA A 114 3.67 4.95 9.69
C ALA A 114 4.85 4.14 10.28
N ARG A 115 4.73 3.67 11.54
CA ARG A 115 5.76 2.82 12.17
C ARG A 115 5.88 1.47 11.47
N TYR A 116 4.76 0.82 11.16
CA TYR A 116 4.75 -0.44 10.41
C TYR A 116 5.48 -0.28 9.07
N GLN A 117 5.11 0.73 8.29
CA GLN A 117 5.68 0.95 6.97
C GLN A 117 7.18 1.29 7.06
N LYS A 118 7.61 2.05 8.08
CA LYS A 118 9.03 2.41 8.28
C LYS A 118 9.90 1.25 8.79
N SER A 119 9.32 0.18 9.33
CA SER A 119 10.07 -0.93 9.91
C SER A 119 11.05 -1.57 8.94
N MET A 120 12.16 -2.08 9.49
CA MET A 120 13.16 -2.82 8.72
C MET A 120 12.51 -4.07 8.10
N GLU A 121 11.70 -4.77 8.88
CA GLU A 121 10.93 -5.95 8.45
C GLU A 121 10.08 -5.66 7.22
N TYR A 122 9.31 -4.57 7.21
CA TYR A 122 8.52 -4.20 6.05
C TYR A 122 9.41 -3.77 4.87
N SER A 123 10.36 -2.87 5.13
CA SER A 123 11.14 -2.23 4.08
C SER A 123 12.07 -3.19 3.33
N GLU A 124 12.60 -4.20 4.00
CA GLU A 124 13.54 -5.15 3.41
C GLU A 124 12.86 -6.41 2.88
N TRP A 125 11.78 -6.87 3.53
CA TRP A 125 11.20 -8.19 3.23
C TRP A 125 9.82 -8.11 2.56
N ALA A 126 9.06 -7.03 2.75
CA ALA A 126 7.75 -6.88 2.13
C ALA A 126 7.79 -5.92 0.94
N ALA A 127 8.30 -4.71 1.13
CA ALA A 127 8.28 -3.67 0.11
C ALA A 127 8.90 -4.10 -1.24
N PRO A 128 10.00 -4.87 -1.31
CA PRO A 128 10.53 -5.32 -2.60
C PRO A 128 9.56 -6.18 -3.42
N HIS A 129 8.73 -7.00 -2.77
CA HIS A 129 7.70 -7.79 -3.45
C HIS A 129 6.56 -6.92 -3.98
N ARG A 130 6.15 -5.89 -3.23
CA ARG A 130 5.16 -4.91 -3.68
C ARG A 130 5.69 -4.13 -4.89
N ASP A 131 6.91 -3.64 -4.80
CA ASP A 131 7.52 -2.80 -5.83
C ASP A 131 7.75 -3.60 -7.11
N ALA A 132 8.12 -4.88 -7.01
CA ALA A 132 8.20 -5.77 -8.17
C ALA A 132 6.82 -6.10 -8.75
N ALA A 133 5.80 -6.26 -7.90
CA ALA A 133 4.47 -6.66 -8.30
C ALA A 133 3.68 -5.56 -9.02
N LEU A 134 3.80 -4.32 -8.56
CA LEU A 134 2.93 -3.22 -8.97
C LEU A 134 3.54 -2.40 -10.11
N LYS A 135 2.73 -2.13 -11.12
CA LYS A 135 3.03 -1.20 -12.21
C LYS A 135 2.71 0.24 -11.80
N ASP A 136 1.52 0.44 -11.26
CA ASP A 136 1.03 1.71 -10.74
C ASP A 136 0.34 1.44 -9.41
N TRP A 137 0.42 2.40 -8.48
CA TRP A 137 -0.29 2.32 -7.22
C TRP A 137 -0.51 3.70 -6.62
N SER A 138 -1.64 3.86 -5.94
CA SER A 138 -1.99 5.09 -5.23
C SER A 138 -2.63 4.73 -3.90
N LEU A 139 -2.34 5.54 -2.87
CA LEU A 139 -2.96 5.39 -1.57
C LEU A 139 -3.47 6.72 -1.05
N VAL A 140 -4.55 6.64 -0.29
CA VAL A 140 -5.12 7.78 0.41
C VAL A 140 -5.41 7.35 1.84
N ALA A 141 -4.83 8.06 2.81
CA ALA A 141 -5.14 7.89 4.22
C ALA A 141 -6.27 8.85 4.61
N CYS A 142 -7.33 8.30 5.19
CA CYS A 142 -8.54 9.02 5.56
C CYS A 142 -8.91 8.74 7.01
N ILE A 143 -9.42 9.77 7.69
CA ILE A 143 -10.15 9.60 8.95
C ILE A 143 -11.63 9.47 8.61
N GLN A 144 -12.32 8.55 9.28
CA GLN A 144 -13.76 8.41 9.10
C GLN A 144 -14.46 9.64 9.68
N GLY A 145 -15.11 10.43 8.81
CA GLY A 145 -15.98 11.52 9.21
C GLY A 145 -17.45 11.07 9.30
N GLU A 146 -18.28 11.95 9.86
CA GLU A 146 -19.74 11.82 9.73
C GLU A 146 -20.18 12.36 8.38
N LEU A 147 -21.20 11.75 7.79
CA LEU A 147 -21.85 12.33 6.61
C LEU A 147 -22.49 13.66 7.02
N PRO A 148 -22.18 14.78 6.33
CA PRO A 148 -22.88 16.03 6.56
C PRO A 148 -24.38 15.82 6.42
N LYS A 149 -25.15 16.30 7.39
CA LYS A 149 -26.61 16.33 7.26
C LYS A 149 -26.97 17.31 6.14
N ALA A 150 -27.83 16.87 5.24
CA ALA A 150 -28.36 17.68 4.14
C ALA A 150 -29.18 18.87 4.66
#